data_AF-A0A8B6BT84-F1
#
_entry.id   AF-A0A8B6BT84-F1
#
_cell.length_a   1.000
_cell.length_b   1.000
_cell.length_c   1.000
_cell.angle_alpha   90.00
_cell.angle_beta   90.00
_cell.angle_gamma   90.00
#
_symmetry.space_group_name_H-M   'P 1'
#
loop_
_entity.id
_entity.type
_entity.pdbx_description
1 polymer ?
#
loop_
_entity_poly.entity_id
_entity_poly.type
_entity_poly.pdbx_seq_one_letter_code
_entity_poly.pdbx_strand_id
1 'polypeptide(L)'
;MRLKKYCASYIDVIVLSIILIITFVVVVCTLLVYRFRWKLRYLYYVMKGAYGYHRLETEDHYQFDAFVSYADSDRYFPKDEMVDYLERQRNFRLCIHHRDFIAGCGIAENITNAIHNSRKVV
;
A
#
# COMPACT_ATOMS: atom_id res chain seq x y z
N MET A 1 -64.44 -14.05 -20.96
CA MET A 1 -64.01 -13.64 -19.60
C MET A 1 -62.93 -14.54 -18.96
N ARG A 2 -62.75 -15.81 -19.37
CA ARG A 2 -61.74 -16.71 -18.76
C ARG A 2 -60.28 -16.39 -19.15
N LEU A 3 -60.01 -15.93 -20.38
CA LEU A 3 -58.64 -15.57 -20.84
C LEU A 3 -57.96 -14.50 -19.97
N LYS A 4 -58.69 -13.46 -19.55
CA LYS A 4 -58.13 -12.38 -18.71
C LYS A 4 -57.68 -12.87 -17.33
N LYS A 5 -58.34 -13.89 -16.76
CA LYS A 5 -57.96 -14.47 -15.46
C LYS A 5 -56.64 -15.26 -15.55
N TYR A 6 -56.40 -15.95 -16.68
CA TYR A 6 -55.15 -16.66 -16.92
C TYR A 6 -53.97 -15.72 -17.13
N CYS A 7 -54.16 -14.62 -17.89
CA CYS A 7 -53.11 -13.62 -18.08
C CYS A 7 -52.74 -12.91 -16.77
N ALA A 8 -53.72 -12.48 -15.97
CA ALA A 8 -53.46 -11.85 -14.67
C ALA A 8 -52.68 -12.80 -13.74
N SER A 9 -53.11 -14.06 -13.64
CA SER A 9 -52.41 -15.07 -12.85
C SER A 9 -50.98 -15.32 -13.31
N TYR A 10 -50.70 -15.25 -14.62
CA TYR A 10 -49.35 -15.48 -15.16
C TYR A 10 -48.43 -14.29 -14.92
N ILE A 11 -48.93 -13.06 -15.06
CA ILE A 11 -48.17 -11.84 -14.77
C ILE A 11 -47.79 -11.77 -13.29
N ASP A 12 -48.71 -12.11 -12.37
CA ASP A 12 -48.41 -12.12 -10.94
C ASP A 12 -47.29 -13.12 -10.59
N VAL A 13 -47.32 -14.31 -11.19
CA VAL A 13 -46.27 -15.33 -11.01
C VAL A 13 -44.92 -14.86 -11.57
N ILE A 14 -44.90 -14.18 -12.73
CA ILE A 14 -43.67 -13.62 -13.29
C ILE A 14 -43.11 -12.53 -12.36
N VAL A 15 -43.94 -11.60 -11.90
CA VAL A 15 -43.50 -10.50 -11.04
C VAL A 15 -42.93 -11.04 -9.72
N LEU A 16 -43.61 -12.00 -9.10
CA LEU A 16 -43.13 -12.64 -7.86
C LEU A 16 -41.81 -13.38 -8.07
N SER A 17 -41.65 -14.10 -9.19
CA SER A 17 -40.41 -14.81 -9.48
C SER A 17 -39.24 -13.85 -9.73
N ILE A 18 -39.45 -12.73 -10.44
CA ILE A 18 -38.43 -11.70 -10.64
C ILE A 18 -38.00 -11.08 -9.30
N ILE A 19 -38.95 -10.72 -8.44
CA ILE A 19 -38.64 -10.14 -7.12
C ILE A 19 -37.82 -11.13 -6.28
N LEU A 20 -38.17 -12.41 -6.30
CA LEU A 20 -37.44 -13.45 -5.57
C LEU A 20 -36.00 -13.61 -6.09
N ILE A 21 -35.81 -13.58 -7.41
CA ILE A 21 -34.47 -13.64 -8.02
C ILE A 21 -33.64 -12.42 -7.62
N ILE A 22 -34.20 -11.22 -7.71
CA ILE A 22 -33.49 -9.98 -7.37
C ILE A 22 -33.07 -10.00 -5.89
N THR A 23 -34.00 -10.35 -5.00
CA THR A 23 -33.70 -10.43 -3.56
C THR A 23 -32.63 -11.47 -3.25
N PHE A 24 -32.68 -12.64 -3.89
CA PHE A 24 -31.63 -13.65 -3.77
C PHE A 24 -30.26 -13.13 -4.22
N VAL A 25 -30.18 -12.48 -5.38
CA VAL A 25 -28.93 -11.90 -5.90
C VAL A 25 -28.38 -10.85 -4.93
N VAL A 26 -29.22 -9.95 -4.41
CA VAL A 26 -28.80 -8.93 -3.45
C VAL A 26 -28.22 -9.56 -2.18
N VAL A 27 -28.90 -10.54 -1.61
CA VAL A 27 -28.43 -11.24 -0.39
C VAL A 27 -27.08 -11.91 -0.62
N VAL A 28 -26.93 -12.64 -1.74
CA VAL A 28 -25.66 -13.29 -2.09
C VAL A 28 -24.55 -12.26 -2.25
N CYS A 29 -24.80 -11.17 -2.99
CA CYS A 29 -23.84 -10.08 -3.17
C CYS A 29 -23.41 -9.47 -1.83
N THR A 30 -24.36 -9.17 -0.94
CA THR A 30 -24.05 -8.61 0.39
C THR A 30 -23.19 -9.57 1.22
N LEU A 31 -23.50 -10.86 1.22
CA LEU A 31 -22.72 -11.87 1.94
C LEU A 31 -21.30 -11.98 1.38
N LEU A 32 -21.14 -11.99 0.06
CA LEU A 32 -19.83 -12.00 -0.59
C LEU A 32 -19.01 -10.77 -0.20
N VAL A 33 -19.59 -9.57 -0.33
CA VAL A 33 -18.92 -8.32 0.07
C VAL A 33 -18.54 -8.35 1.55
N TYR A 34 -19.43 -8.78 2.44
CA TYR A 34 -19.14 -8.86 3.87
C TYR A 34 -18.02 -9.87 4.17
N ARG A 35 -18.01 -11.03 3.50
CA ARG A 35 -17.00 -12.08 3.68
C ARG A 35 -15.63 -11.64 3.16
N PHE A 36 -15.61 -10.87 2.06
CA PHE A 36 -14.39 -10.42 1.41
C PHE A 36 -13.99 -8.98 1.76
N ARG A 37 -14.71 -8.27 2.65
CA ARG A 37 -14.47 -6.85 2.98
C ARG A 37 -13.02 -6.54 3.32
N TRP A 38 -12.36 -7.43 4.06
CA TRP A 38 -10.97 -7.24 4.46
C TRP A 38 -10.00 -7.43 3.28
N LYS A 39 -10.28 -8.40 2.39
CA LYS A 39 -9.48 -8.60 1.18
C LYS A 39 -9.67 -7.45 0.20
N LEU A 40 -10.90 -6.95 0.01
CA LEU A 40 -11.14 -5.76 -0.82
C LEU A 40 -10.47 -4.52 -0.23
N ARG A 41 -10.54 -4.32 1.09
CA ARG A 41 -9.89 -3.19 1.76
C ARG A 41 -8.37 -3.26 1.63
N TYR A 42 -7.79 -4.43 1.83
CA TYR A 42 -6.36 -4.66 1.63
C TYR A 42 -5.95 -4.38 0.18
N LEU A 43 -6.67 -4.97 -0.79
CA LEU A 43 -6.41 -4.75 -2.21
C LEU A 43 -6.54 -3.27 -2.60
N TYR A 44 -7.54 -2.56 -2.07
CA TYR A 44 -7.71 -1.13 -2.28
C TYR A 44 -6.50 -0.32 -1.79
N TYR A 45 -6.00 -0.59 -0.58
CA TYR A 45 -4.82 0.10 -0.07
C TYR A 45 -3.55 -0.25 -0.84
N VAL A 46 -3.38 -1.52 -1.24
CA VAL A 46 -2.24 -1.93 -2.08
C VAL A 46 -2.29 -1.25 -3.44
N MET A 47 -3.45 -1.19 -4.08
CA MET A 47 -3.63 -0.48 -5.36
C MET A 47 -3.38 1.02 -5.19
N LYS A 48 -3.93 1.66 -4.15
CA LYS A 48 -3.67 3.07 -3.85
C LYS A 48 -2.17 3.32 -3.60
N GLY A 49 -1.50 2.39 -2.92
CA GLY A 49 -0.05 2.38 -2.73
C GLY A 49 0.69 2.29 -4.05
N ALA A 50 0.35 1.35 -4.93
CA ALA A 50 0.97 1.17 -6.24
C ALA A 50 0.78 2.39 -7.17
N TYR A 51 -0.43 2.94 -7.23
CA TYR A 51 -0.71 4.18 -7.99
C TYR A 51 -0.08 5.43 -7.37
N GLY A 52 0.09 5.47 -6.04
CA GLY A 52 0.78 6.54 -5.32
C GLY A 52 2.31 6.45 -5.40
N TYR A 53 2.87 5.23 -5.47
CA TYR A 53 4.31 4.99 -5.58
C TYR A 53 4.84 5.48 -6.93
N HIS A 54 4.03 5.36 -7.99
CA HIS A 54 4.38 5.82 -9.32
C HIS A 54 4.34 7.36 -9.48
N ARG A 55 3.95 8.11 -8.43
CA ARG A 55 3.99 9.59 -8.41
C ARG A 55 5.06 10.17 -7.48
N LEU A 56 5.90 9.33 -6.88
CA LEU A 56 7.07 9.76 -6.10
C LEU A 56 8.38 9.71 -6.90
N GLU A 57 8.29 9.64 -8.23
CA GLU A 57 9.35 10.09 -9.14
C GLU A 57 9.25 11.62 -9.34
N THR A 58 9.08 12.37 -8.25
CA THR A 58 9.41 13.80 -8.32
C THR A 58 10.94 13.86 -8.39
N GLU A 59 11.45 14.50 -9.43
CA GLU A 59 12.85 14.75 -9.74
C GLU A 59 13.57 15.63 -8.70
N ASP A 60 13.46 15.30 -7.42
CA ASP A 60 14.46 15.72 -6.45
C ASP A 60 15.62 14.72 -6.61
N HIS A 61 16.77 15.21 -7.07
CA HIS A 61 18.01 14.45 -7.11
C HIS A 61 18.50 14.14 -5.68
N TYR A 62 17.78 13.28 -4.97
CA TYR A 62 18.23 12.73 -3.70
C TYR A 62 19.54 11.97 -3.95
N GLN A 63 20.58 12.31 -3.18
CA GLN A 63 21.89 11.68 -3.29
C GLN A 63 21.87 10.23 -2.78
N PHE A 64 20.92 9.94 -1.88
CA PHE A 64 20.75 8.66 -1.22
C PHE A 64 19.32 8.13 -1.35
N ASP A 65 19.18 6.81 -1.43
CA ASP A 65 17.89 6.11 -1.43
C ASP A 65 17.30 6.02 -0.03
N ALA A 66 18.14 5.93 0.99
CA ALA A 66 17.71 6.00 2.39
C ALA A 66 18.81 6.52 3.33
N PHE A 67 18.42 7.28 4.35
CA PHE A 67 19.23 7.58 5.52
C PHE A 67 18.89 6.59 6.63
N VAL A 68 19.90 5.94 7.21
CA VAL A 68 19.73 4.97 8.31
C VAL A 68 20.23 5.60 9.61
N SER A 69 19.31 5.85 10.55
CA SER A 69 19.62 6.37 11.87
C SER A 69 19.57 5.25 12.91
N TYR A 70 20.64 5.10 13.70
CA TYR A 70 20.68 4.08 14.74
C TYR A 70 21.53 4.51 15.93
N ALA A 71 21.32 3.85 17.07
CA ALA A 71 22.14 4.04 18.26
C ALA A 71 23.47 3.28 18.13
N ASP A 72 24.55 3.89 18.61
CA ASP A 72 25.90 3.29 18.57
C ASP A 72 26.00 1.97 19.35
N SER A 73 25.14 1.77 20.34
CA SER A 73 24.99 0.50 21.08
C SER A 73 24.59 -0.66 20.18
N ASP A 74 23.91 -0.39 19.07
CA ASP A 74 23.31 -1.42 18.22
C ASP A 74 24.24 -1.77 17.05
N ARG A 75 25.49 -1.29 17.03
CA ARG A 75 26.42 -1.40 15.89
C ARG A 75 26.81 -2.84 15.50
N TYR A 76 26.60 -3.84 16.35
CA TYR A 76 27.30 -5.12 16.19
C TYR A 76 26.55 -6.16 15.36
N PHE A 77 27.13 -6.55 14.21
CA PHE A 77 26.94 -7.73 13.35
C PHE A 77 25.81 -7.74 12.29
N PRO A 78 24.49 -7.62 12.58
CA PRO A 78 23.45 -7.67 11.53
C PRO A 78 23.46 -6.47 10.57
N LYS A 79 24.09 -5.36 10.97
CA LYS A 79 24.03 -4.09 10.23
C LYS A 79 24.97 -4.06 9.03
N ASP A 80 26.21 -4.51 9.18
CA ASP A 80 27.16 -4.52 8.08
C ASP A 80 26.71 -5.49 6.99
N GLU A 81 26.15 -6.64 7.38
CA GLU A 81 25.56 -7.60 6.43
C GLU A 81 24.31 -7.03 5.74
N MET A 82 23.44 -6.33 6.47
CA MET A 82 22.26 -5.68 5.89
C MET A 82 22.64 -4.53 4.95
N VAL A 83 23.60 -3.69 5.34
CA VAL A 83 24.12 -2.59 4.53
C VAL A 83 24.78 -3.15 3.27
N ASP A 84 25.67 -4.13 3.41
CA ASP A 84 26.33 -4.78 2.27
C ASP A 84 25.32 -5.44 1.33
N TYR A 85 24.27 -6.09 1.85
CA TYR A 85 23.23 -6.68 1.03
C TYR A 85 22.43 -5.62 0.26
N LEU A 86 22.05 -4.52 0.92
CA LEU A 86 21.29 -3.44 0.29
C LEU A 86 22.11 -2.66 -0.74
N GLU A 87 23.39 -2.38 -0.46
CA GLU A 87 24.27 -1.66 -1.38
C GLU A 87 24.73 -2.55 -2.55
N ARG A 88 25.08 -3.82 -2.30
CA ARG A 88 25.64 -4.70 -3.34
C ARG A 88 24.60 -5.48 -4.14
N GLN A 89 23.56 -6.02 -3.50
CA GLN A 89 22.56 -6.84 -4.20
C GLN A 89 21.36 -6.03 -4.71
N ARG A 90 20.97 -4.98 -3.99
CA ARG A 90 19.84 -4.12 -4.38
C ARG A 90 20.27 -2.80 -5.02
N ASN A 91 21.58 -2.49 -5.01
CA ASN A 91 22.16 -1.29 -5.60
C ASN A 91 21.54 0.01 -5.03
N PHE A 92 21.20 -0.01 -3.73
CA PHE A 92 20.76 1.20 -3.02
C PHE A 92 21.95 2.01 -2.53
N ARG A 93 21.84 3.34 -2.56
CA ARG A 93 22.80 4.26 -1.93
C ARG A 93 22.31 4.65 -0.54
N LEU A 94 22.97 4.19 0.50
CA LEU A 94 22.59 4.51 1.88
C LEU A 94 23.45 5.65 2.43
N CYS A 95 22.81 6.59 3.14
CA CYS A 95 23.50 7.56 3.99
C CYS A 95 23.59 7.00 5.40
N ILE A 96 24.81 6.87 5.93
CA ILE A 96 25.05 6.32 7.27
C ILE A 96 25.84 7.30 8.12
N HIS A 97 25.32 7.60 9.31
CA HIS A 97 25.84 8.69 10.16
C HIS A 97 27.32 8.60 10.56
N HIS A 98 27.91 7.40 10.59
CA HIS A 98 29.32 7.21 10.97
C HIS A 98 30.27 7.26 9.76
N ARG A 99 29.74 7.16 8.54
CA ARG A 99 30.50 7.08 7.28
C ARG A 99 30.39 8.36 6.47
N ASP A 100 29.17 8.90 6.37
CA ASP A 100 28.80 9.91 5.39
C ASP A 100 28.58 11.30 6.00
N PHE A 101 28.75 11.46 7.33
CA PHE A 101 28.64 12.76 7.99
C PHE A 101 29.89 13.62 7.72
N ILE A 102 29.65 14.91 7.46
CA ILE A 102 30.72 15.86 7.17
C ILE A 102 31.39 16.23 8.49
N ALA A 103 32.68 15.89 8.61
CA ALA A 103 33.49 16.26 9.76
C ALA A 103 33.61 17.79 9.87
N GLY A 104 33.40 18.33 11.06
CA GLY A 104 33.40 19.79 11.30
C GLY A 104 32.02 20.46 11.23
N CYS A 105 31.00 19.79 10.68
CA CYS A 105 29.59 20.21 10.79
C CYS A 105 28.96 19.67 12.08
N GLY A 106 27.99 20.41 12.63
CA GLY A 106 27.26 20.00 13.84
C GLY A 106 26.45 18.72 13.58
N ILE A 107 26.27 17.87 14.60
CA ILE A 107 25.53 16.61 14.46
C ILE A 107 24.08 16.85 14.00
N ALA A 108 23.42 17.87 14.55
CA ALA A 108 22.05 18.23 14.14
C ALA A 108 21.97 18.69 12.69
N GLU A 109 22.98 19.42 12.21
CA GLU A 109 23.07 19.88 10.82
C GLU A 109 23.32 18.71 9.87
N ASN A 110 24.23 17.80 10.23
CA ASN A 110 24.49 16.58 9.48
C ASN A 110 23.25 15.68 9.37
N ILE A 111 22.48 15.51 10.45
CA ILE A 111 21.21 14.75 10.43
C ILE A 111 20.19 15.42 9.51
N THR A 112 20.02 16.74 9.63
CA THR A 112 19.07 17.50 8.81
C THR A 112 19.45 17.39 7.33
N ASN A 113 20.73 17.51 7.01
CA ASN A 113 21.25 17.35 5.65
C ASN A 113 21.06 15.93 5.11
N ALA A 114 21.28 14.91 5.94
CA ALA A 114 21.06 13.51 5.57
C ALA A 114 19.59 13.20 5.29
N ILE A 115 18.68 13.77 6.08
CA ILE A 115 17.22 13.66 5.88
C ILE A 115 16.81 14.33 4.57
N HIS A 116 17.29 15.55 4.29
CA HIS A 116 16.95 16.27 3.07
C HIS A 116 17.49 15.61 1.79
N ASN A 117 18.65 14.95 1.87
CA ASN A 117 19.27 14.31 0.71
C ASN A 117 18.89 12.84 0.53
N SER A 118 17.96 12.31 1.33
CA SER A 118 17.54 10.90 1.26
C SER A 118 16.06 10.74 0.92
N ARG A 119 15.74 9.81 0.02
CA ARG A 119 14.33 9.51 -0.36
C ARG A 119 13.51 8.95 0.80
N LYS A 120 14.18 8.24 1.72
CA LYS A 120 13.59 7.60 2.90
C LYS A 120 14.48 7.80 4.11
N VAL A 121 13.87 7.75 5.29
CA VAL A 121 14.56 7.74 6.58
C VAL A 121 14.11 6.48 7.31
N VAL A 122 15.07 5.70 7.82
CA VAL A 122 14.88 4.40 8.49
C VAL A 122 15.53 4.44 9.86
#